data_AF-A0A8S9XM92-F1
#
_entry.id   AF-A0A8S9XM92-F1
#
_cell.length_a   1.000
_cell.length_b   1.000
_cell.length_c   1.000
_cell.angle_alpha   90.00
_cell.angle_beta   90.00
_cell.angle_gamma   90.00
#
_symmetry.space_group_name_H-M   'P 1'
#
loop_
_entity.id
_entity.type
_entity.pdbx_description
1 polymer ?
#
loop_
_entity_poly.entity_id
_entity_poly.type
_entity_poly.pdbx_seq_one_letter_code
_entity_poly.pdbx_strand_id
1 'polypeptide(L)'
;MFHVFLALSLSFVGTAWSLPQELNDAMIHVGASDNDLVLFHKALKKKDFSTVSKIYERLEKNRVLLASDASKLRKAVVPENAKTLKKLISMQLDHILFKIQGTIPEFSEHSGVSTEKYVAASRQIADRSAK
;
A
#
# COMPACT_ATOMS: atom_id res chain seq x y z
N MET A 1 -52.49 -3.76 17.94
CA MET A 1 -51.75 -4.22 16.74
C MET A 1 -50.89 -3.10 16.16
N PHE A 2 -49.99 -2.50 16.95
CA PHE A 2 -49.11 -1.40 16.48
C PHE A 2 -47.63 -1.62 16.86
N HIS A 3 -47.28 -2.81 17.36
CA HIS A 3 -45.92 -3.12 17.85
C HIS A 3 -45.17 -4.11 16.95
N VAL A 4 -45.84 -4.68 15.95
CA VAL A 4 -45.21 -5.59 14.97
C VAL A 4 -44.58 -4.82 13.80
N PHE A 5 -45.07 -3.60 13.49
CA PHE A 5 -44.54 -2.79 12.39
C PHE A 5 -43.20 -2.10 12.70
N LEU A 6 -42.88 -1.84 13.96
CA LEU A 6 -41.62 -1.17 14.34
C LEU A 6 -40.41 -2.13 14.35
N ALA A 7 -40.67 -3.43 14.51
CA ALA A 7 -39.61 -4.45 14.51
C ALA A 7 -39.13 -4.79 13.09
N LEU A 8 -39.96 -4.60 12.06
CA LEU A 8 -39.56 -4.86 10.66
C LEU A 8 -38.70 -3.74 10.04
N SER A 9 -38.75 -2.52 10.59
CA SER A 9 -37.95 -1.40 10.07
C SER A 9 -36.49 -1.40 10.54
N LEU A 10 -36.14 -2.17 11.58
CA LEU A 10 -34.76 -2.28 12.08
C LEU A 10 -33.95 -3.37 11.38
N SER A 11 -34.58 -4.24 10.58
CA SER A 11 -33.88 -5.26 9.79
C SER A 11 -33.21 -4.70 8.51
N PHE A 12 -33.34 -3.40 8.23
CA PHE A 12 -32.74 -2.74 7.06
C PHE A 12 -31.42 -2.00 7.33
N VAL A 13 -30.87 -2.06 8.55
CA VAL A 13 -29.52 -1.48 8.84
C VAL A 13 -28.38 -2.45 8.48
N GLY A 14 -28.71 -3.59 7.88
CA GLY A 14 -27.76 -4.61 7.45
C GLY A 14 -27.48 -4.63 5.95
N THR A 15 -27.75 -3.54 5.19
CA THR A 15 -27.17 -3.45 3.84
C THR A 15 -25.66 -3.33 4.02
N ALA A 16 -24.97 -4.47 3.96
CA ALA A 16 -23.54 -4.51 3.84
C ALA A 16 -23.17 -3.55 2.71
N TRP A 17 -22.54 -2.42 3.06
CA TRP A 17 -21.77 -1.62 2.14
C TRP A 17 -20.55 -2.47 1.75
N SER A 18 -20.78 -3.59 1.07
CA SER A 18 -19.73 -4.41 0.51
C SER A 18 -19.22 -3.65 -0.70
N LEU A 19 -18.08 -2.97 -0.50
CA LEU A 19 -17.35 -2.40 -1.61
C LEU A 19 -17.05 -3.51 -2.61
N PRO A 20 -17.04 -3.21 -3.93
CA PRO A 20 -16.47 -4.12 -4.91
C PRO A 20 -15.11 -4.61 -4.43
N GLN A 21 -14.85 -5.90 -4.55
CA GLN A 21 -13.70 -6.55 -3.91
C GLN A 21 -12.38 -5.86 -4.28
N GLU A 22 -12.21 -5.50 -5.56
CA GLU A 22 -11.01 -4.83 -6.06
C GLU A 22 -10.80 -3.46 -5.42
N LEU A 23 -11.89 -2.77 -5.07
CA LEU A 23 -11.84 -1.48 -4.40
C LEU A 23 -11.48 -1.64 -2.92
N ASN A 24 -12.02 -2.67 -2.27
CA ASN A 24 -11.70 -2.99 -0.88
C ASN A 24 -10.22 -3.40 -0.74
N ASP A 25 -9.77 -4.33 -1.59
CA ASP A 25 -8.39 -4.84 -1.56
C ASP A 25 -7.39 -3.71 -1.84
N ALA A 26 -7.64 -2.90 -2.87
CA ALA A 26 -6.80 -1.74 -3.18
C ALA A 26 -6.74 -0.76 -2.00
N MET A 27 -7.87 -0.48 -1.34
CA MET A 27 -7.92 0.42 -0.19
C MET A 27 -7.10 -0.11 1.00
N ILE A 28 -7.20 -1.41 1.31
CA ILE A 28 -6.43 -2.06 2.38
C ILE A 28 -4.93 -1.98 2.08
N HIS A 29 -4.54 -2.33 0.85
CA HIS A 29 -3.14 -2.37 0.46
C HIS A 29 -2.51 -0.97 0.38
N VAL A 30 -3.27 0.04 -0.07
CA VAL A 30 -2.89 1.46 0.00
C VAL A 30 -2.64 1.87 1.44
N GLY A 31 -3.57 1.59 2.36
CA GLY A 31 -3.41 1.93 3.78
C GLY A 31 -2.21 1.26 4.44
N ALA A 32 -1.98 -0.03 4.17
CA ALA A 32 -0.83 -0.77 4.69
C ALA A 32 0.50 -0.18 4.16
N SER A 33 0.54 0.17 2.88
CA SER A 33 1.74 0.71 2.23
C SER A 33 2.09 2.12 2.69
N ASP A 34 1.10 2.99 2.91
CA ASP A 34 1.35 4.33 3.47
C ASP A 34 1.88 4.23 4.91
N ASN A 35 1.34 3.31 5.71
CA ASN A 35 1.87 3.06 7.05
C ASN A 35 3.32 2.54 7.01
N ASP A 36 3.65 1.63 6.09
CA ASP A 36 5.02 1.17 5.90
C ASP A 36 5.98 2.32 5.50
N LEU A 37 5.54 3.25 4.66
CA LEU A 37 6.33 4.45 4.31
C LEU A 37 6.58 5.35 5.54
N VAL A 38 5.55 5.56 6.37
CA VAL A 38 5.70 6.32 7.62
C VAL A 38 6.70 5.65 8.57
N LEU A 39 6.59 4.33 8.73
CA LEU A 39 7.50 3.56 9.58
C LEU A 39 8.93 3.59 9.02
N PHE A 40 9.10 3.52 7.70
CA PHE A 40 10.38 3.63 7.03
C PHE A 40 11.06 4.96 7.37
N HIS A 41 10.38 6.08 7.15
CA HIS A 41 10.93 7.40 7.44
C HIS A 41 11.21 7.60 8.93
N LYS A 42 10.36 7.06 9.82
CA LYS A 42 10.58 7.10 11.27
C LYS A 42 11.82 6.30 11.68
N ALA A 43 12.04 5.11 11.12
CA ALA A 43 13.22 4.30 11.38
C ALA A 43 14.49 4.97 10.83
N LEU A 44 14.41 5.54 9.63
CA LEU A 44 15.51 6.29 9.01
C LEU A 44 15.93 7.49 9.86
N LYS A 45 14.97 8.28 10.36
CA LYS A 45 15.22 9.41 11.26
C LYS A 45 15.93 8.98 12.55
N LYS A 46 15.65 7.77 13.03
CA LYS A 46 16.29 7.17 14.23
C LYS A 46 17.61 6.46 13.92
N LYS A 47 18.04 6.39 12.65
CA LYS A 47 19.18 5.60 12.19
C LYS A 47 19.09 4.11 12.56
N ASP A 48 17.87 3.58 12.68
CA ASP A 48 17.63 2.15 12.94
C ASP A 48 17.66 1.37 11.62
N PHE A 49 18.87 1.09 11.14
CA PHE A 49 19.09 0.46 9.84
C PHE A 49 18.58 -0.99 9.76
N SER A 50 18.52 -1.70 10.89
CA SER A 50 17.95 -3.05 10.93
C SER A 50 16.47 -3.03 10.59
N THR A 51 15.72 -2.10 11.19
CA THR A 51 14.30 -1.91 10.90
C THR A 51 14.09 -1.36 9.49
N VAL A 52 14.92 -0.40 9.05
CA VAL A 52 14.86 0.14 7.67
C VAL A 52 14.97 -0.97 6.63
N SER A 53 15.95 -1.89 6.76
CA SER A 53 16.14 -2.99 5.81
C SER A 53 14.89 -3.89 5.71
N LYS A 54 14.28 -4.23 6.86
CA LYS A 54 13.07 -5.07 6.88
C LYS A 54 11.87 -4.37 6.25
N ILE A 55 11.70 -3.07 6.50
CA ILE A 55 10.60 -2.30 5.91
C ILE A 55 10.82 -2.11 4.41
N TYR A 56 12.06 -1.94 3.97
CA TYR A 56 12.40 -1.82 2.54
C TYR A 56 11.94 -3.04 1.74
N GLU A 57 12.21 -4.26 2.23
CA GLU A 57 11.72 -5.50 1.58
C GLU A 57 10.19 -5.57 1.51
N ARG A 58 9.48 -5.07 2.53
CA ARG A 58 8.02 -4.98 2.50
C ARG A 58 7.52 -3.98 1.47
N LEU A 59 8.14 -2.79 1.42
CA LEU A 59 7.79 -1.76 0.45
C LEU A 59 8.02 -2.21 -1.01
N GLU A 60 9.05 -3.01 -1.27
CA GLU A 60 9.29 -3.60 -2.59
C GLU A 60 8.17 -4.59 -2.99
N LYS A 61 7.76 -5.47 -2.06
CA LYS A 61 6.61 -6.37 -2.27
C LYS A 61 5.31 -5.57 -2.47
N ASN A 62 5.11 -4.53 -1.67
CA ASN A 62 3.96 -3.65 -1.77
C ASN A 62 3.93 -2.93 -3.14
N ARG A 63 5.07 -2.55 -3.71
CA ARG A 63 5.13 -1.96 -5.07
C ARG A 63 4.50 -2.88 -6.11
N VAL A 64 4.89 -4.15 -6.12
CA VAL A 64 4.39 -5.15 -7.09
C VAL A 64 2.89 -5.39 -6.89
N LEU A 65 2.47 -5.51 -5.62
CA LEU A 65 1.09 -5.72 -5.24
C LEU A 65 0.19 -4.53 -5.63
N LEU A 66 0.61 -3.31 -5.30
CA LEU A 66 -0.10 -2.08 -5.67
C LEU A 66 -0.18 -1.89 -7.19
N ALA A 67 0.87 -2.22 -7.95
CA ALA A 67 0.83 -2.17 -9.41
C ALA A 67 -0.21 -3.16 -9.98
N SER A 68 -0.32 -4.34 -9.37
CA SER A 68 -1.38 -5.31 -9.70
C SER A 68 -2.77 -4.76 -9.38
N ASP A 69 -2.94 -4.16 -8.21
CA ASP A 69 -4.21 -3.57 -7.78
C ASP A 69 -4.62 -2.38 -8.65
N ALA A 70 -3.68 -1.55 -9.10
CA ALA A 70 -3.94 -0.50 -10.08
C ALA A 70 -4.57 -1.07 -11.37
N SER A 71 -3.99 -2.17 -11.87
CA SER A 71 -4.45 -2.85 -13.08
C SER A 71 -5.85 -3.45 -12.90
N LYS A 72 -6.08 -4.11 -11.76
CA LYS A 72 -7.39 -4.66 -11.40
C LYS A 72 -8.44 -3.57 -11.22
N LEU A 73 -8.12 -2.52 -10.45
CA LEU A 73 -9.04 -1.41 -10.17
C LEU A 73 -9.43 -0.67 -11.45
N ARG A 74 -8.50 -0.47 -12.40
CA ARG A 74 -8.82 0.12 -13.71
C ARG A 74 -9.88 -0.70 -14.45
N LYS A 75 -9.75 -2.04 -14.46
CA LYS A 75 -10.66 -2.98 -15.12
C LYS A 75 -11.95 -3.26 -14.34
N ALA A 76 -11.97 -3.00 -13.04
CA ALA A 76 -13.11 -3.29 -12.17
C ALA A 76 -14.35 -2.48 -12.59
N VAL A 77 -15.47 -3.18 -12.76
CA VAL A 77 -16.79 -2.59 -12.98
C VAL A 77 -17.37 -2.28 -11.60
N VAL A 78 -17.51 -0.98 -11.28
CA VAL A 78 -18.05 -0.51 -10.01
C VAL A 78 -19.42 0.14 -10.24
N PRO A 79 -20.37 0.02 -9.30
CA PRO A 79 -21.64 0.70 -9.40
C PRO A 79 -21.45 2.23 -9.39
N GLU A 80 -22.42 2.98 -9.93
CA GLU A 80 -22.33 4.44 -10.10
C GLU A 80 -21.99 5.18 -8.80
N ASN A 81 -22.61 4.78 -7.69
CA ASN A 81 -22.38 5.35 -6.37
C ASN A 81 -20.94 5.15 -5.85
N ALA A 82 -20.20 4.16 -6.37
CA ALA A 82 -18.83 3.85 -5.99
C ALA A 82 -17.77 4.43 -6.95
N LYS A 83 -18.16 5.08 -8.05
CA LYS A 83 -17.19 5.65 -9.02
C LYS A 83 -16.30 6.72 -8.41
N THR A 84 -16.86 7.60 -7.58
CA THR A 84 -16.09 8.64 -6.88
C THR A 84 -15.04 8.00 -5.95
N LEU A 85 -15.43 6.95 -5.22
CA LEU A 85 -14.51 6.23 -4.36
C LEU A 85 -13.43 5.50 -5.18
N LYS A 86 -13.78 4.84 -6.29
CA LYS A 86 -12.80 4.26 -7.23
C LYS A 86 -11.79 5.29 -7.72
N LYS A 87 -12.24 6.50 -8.07
CA LYS A 87 -11.36 7.61 -8.48
C LYS A 87 -10.41 8.01 -7.35
N LEU A 88 -10.92 8.17 -6.13
CA LEU A 88 -10.12 8.55 -4.96
C LEU A 88 -9.06 7.49 -4.65
N ILE A 89 -9.44 6.22 -4.60
CA ILE A 89 -8.50 5.12 -4.33
C ILE A 89 -7.46 5.01 -5.43
N SER A 90 -7.84 5.21 -6.70
CA SER A 90 -6.88 5.23 -7.81
C SER A 90 -5.83 6.34 -7.64
N MET A 91 -6.24 7.55 -7.24
CA MET A 91 -5.31 8.66 -6.96
C MET A 91 -4.39 8.35 -5.79
N GLN A 92 -4.92 7.76 -4.70
CA GLN A 92 -4.10 7.39 -3.55
C GLN A 92 -3.09 6.30 -3.90
N LEU A 93 -3.51 5.33 -4.70
CA LEU A 93 -2.64 4.27 -5.18
C LEU A 93 -1.50 4.83 -6.04
N ASP A 94 -1.81 5.68 -7.02
CA ASP A 94 -0.79 6.33 -7.86
C ASP A 94 0.19 7.18 -7.01
N HIS A 95 -0.33 7.92 -6.02
CA HIS A 95 0.48 8.71 -5.11
C HIS A 95 1.42 7.86 -4.24
N ILE A 96 0.94 6.74 -3.70
CA ILE A 96 1.77 5.84 -2.89
C ILE A 96 2.81 5.16 -3.77
N LEU A 97 2.44 4.67 -4.95
CA LEU A 97 3.40 4.09 -5.90
C LEU A 97 4.52 5.08 -6.21
N PHE A 98 4.18 6.35 -6.46
CA PHE A 98 5.16 7.40 -6.68
C PHE A 98 6.10 7.59 -5.47
N LYS A 99 5.57 7.65 -4.24
CA LYS A 99 6.40 7.74 -3.02
C LYS A 99 7.31 6.52 -2.86
N ILE A 100 6.80 5.31 -3.12
CA ILE A 100 7.57 4.07 -3.05
C ILE A 100 8.68 4.09 -4.09
N GLN A 101 8.41 4.50 -5.34
CA GLN A 101 9.43 4.63 -6.39
C GLN A 101 10.51 5.66 -6.04
N GLY A 102 10.12 6.78 -5.42
CA GLY A 102 11.09 7.77 -4.92
C GLY A 102 11.96 7.25 -3.76
N THR A 103 11.45 6.27 -3.00
CA THR A 103 12.17 5.63 -1.89
C THR A 103 13.00 4.44 -2.35
N ILE A 104 12.50 3.70 -3.34
CA ILE A 104 13.01 2.47 -3.91
C ILE A 104 13.03 2.66 -5.43
N PRO A 105 14.07 3.31 -5.98
CA PRO A 105 14.18 3.49 -7.42
C PRO A 105 14.22 2.12 -8.11
N GLU A 106 13.48 1.98 -9.21
CA GLU A 106 13.64 0.83 -10.09
C GLU A 106 15.00 0.92 -10.76
N PHE A 107 15.90 0.00 -10.41
CA PHE A 107 17.10 -0.22 -11.19
C PHE A 107 16.68 -0.97 -12.46
N SER A 108 16.26 -0.23 -13.48
CA SER A 108 16.28 -0.77 -14.84
C SER A 108 17.71 -1.23 -15.12
N GLU A 109 17.90 -2.42 -15.67
CA GLU A 109 19.21 -3.02 -16.00
C GLU A 109 20.13 -2.09 -16.83
N HIS A 110 19.61 -0.99 -17.36
CA HIS A 110 20.36 0.10 -17.98
C HIS A 110 21.29 0.90 -17.07
N SER A 111 21.23 0.76 -15.73
CA SER A 111 22.12 1.52 -14.84
C SER A 111 23.43 0.82 -14.48
N GLY A 112 23.69 -0.40 -14.97
CA GLY A 112 25.01 -1.07 -14.83
C GLY A 112 25.51 -1.32 -13.40
N VAL A 113 24.68 -1.11 -12.37
CA VAL A 113 25.03 -1.34 -10.97
C VAL A 113 24.12 -2.43 -10.41
N SER A 114 24.68 -3.63 -10.23
CA SER A 114 23.95 -4.78 -9.69
C SER A 114 23.51 -4.54 -8.25
N THR A 115 22.31 -4.99 -7.92
CA THR A 115 21.68 -4.96 -6.58
C THR A 115 22.56 -5.59 -5.51
N GLU A 116 23.43 -6.53 -5.86
CA GLU A 116 24.39 -7.15 -4.93
C GLU A 116 25.40 -6.15 -4.38
N LYS A 117 25.84 -5.16 -5.17
CA LYS A 117 26.79 -4.14 -4.71
C LYS A 117 26.18 -3.21 -3.66
N TYR A 118 24.91 -2.88 -3.77
CA TYR A 118 24.23 -2.02 -2.79
C TYR A 118 23.87 -2.77 -1.51
N VAL A 119 23.44 -4.02 -1.60
CA VAL A 119 23.21 -4.86 -0.41
C VAL A 119 24.53 -5.12 0.32
N ALA A 120 25.63 -5.37 -0.41
CA ALA A 120 26.96 -5.48 0.16
C ALA A 120 27.44 -4.16 0.79
N ALA A 121 27.24 -3.02 0.13
CA ALA A 121 27.60 -1.71 0.67
C ALA A 121 26.79 -1.36 1.92
N SER A 122 25.49 -1.65 1.93
CA SER A 122 24.61 -1.41 3.08
C SER A 122 24.99 -2.29 4.27
N ARG A 123 25.37 -3.55 4.03
CA ARG A 123 25.92 -4.45 5.06
C ARG A 123 27.27 -3.95 5.60
N GLN A 124 28.18 -3.51 4.73
CA GLN A 124 29.48 -2.95 5.16
C GLN A 124 29.34 -1.67 5.99
N ILE A 125 28.34 -0.83 5.69
CA ILE A 125 28.05 0.38 6.48
C ILE A 125 27.45 0.00 7.83
N ALA A 126 26.56 -1.00 7.88
CA ALA A 126 26.01 -1.50 9.14
C ALA A 126 27.09 -2.11 10.05
N ASP A 127 28.01 -2.89 9.50
CA ASP A 127 29.11 -3.51 10.26
C ASP A 127 30.11 -2.47 10.80
N ARG A 128 30.33 -1.36 10.08
CA ARG A 128 31.17 -0.25 10.55
C ARG A 128 30.51 0.59 11.64
N SER A 129 29.18 0.61 11.72
CA SER A 129 28.45 1.35 12.75
C SER A 129 28.28 0.57 14.06
N ALA A 130 28.60 -0.74 14.06
CA ALA A 130 28.52 -1.63 15.22
C ALA A 130 29.85 -1.81 15.97
N LYS A 131 30.92 -1.14 15.52
CA LYS A 131 32.21 -1.01 16.20
C LYS A 131 32.35 0.37 16.82
#